data_AF-A0AAJ1S0L6-F1
#
_entry.id   AF-A0AAJ1S0L6-F1
#
_cell.length_a   1.000
_cell.length_b   1.000
_cell.length_c   1.000
_cell.angle_alpha   90.00
_cell.angle_beta   90.00
_cell.angle_gamma   90.00
#
_symmetry.space_group_name_H-M   'P 1'
#
loop_
_entity.id
_entity.type
_entity.pdbx_description
1 polymer ?
#
loop_
_entity_poly.entity_id
_entity_poly.type
_entity_poly.pdbx_seq_one_letter_code
_entity_poly.pdbx_strand_id
1 'polypeptide(L)'
;MDSQRTILAIGLAVCVVAAATAVMMISDVADDDGASSSMMLDPLMQDEEHDHRNASQHMMYTDNIQPVSFNELTAPGNAEIQVAESPDGKTYAYIAGWTEMHIVDVTDPSNTTVTGVYYDPNTQVLDVKYLEYNGREYVIVQNQIVDPGAADPNVGNWEDPAQVTVTLVDVTDKTDPSFVDAWYDVDHPSGPHNLYAHMIDNEWYIFVANPDYESCDVGQGDACGGITVAHLNFAGYGDLPRIVKVGEAEVSWESTLGGWIYIHDMTVQTWPGEDSNDPRFGRTYVYGAYWEAGLRIFDVSDVPHPNKDLVEYMWHGSLCRLSGGTQAGCTWRAPEVGQWMEFEDFDGDGEIDCGCTGNENGGRASYIHYAEPIDDMVDASHLGYPPGKMHLTILATEVLETTVGTGMAYLLDTTPYEEVNGNVRFMPQLIHGWENPFALDHHIPGGEEWLLFSPHNADTQIFQTGLPGLPDNSHGGAWDGRIYLSSYHAGLWVMDIETLMAKGLEDGNKSDVHMSATVGYHLSHGADGEPLDSAYYDFGWTPFIWAAEYHKGYTYLSCITTGLYIVQLDIDQPYGIPLDQ
;
A
#
# COMPACT_ATOMS: atom_id res chain seq x y z
N MET A 1 26.83 64.87 22.02
CA MET A 1 25.82 63.78 22.01
C MET A 1 25.26 63.68 23.41
N ASP A 2 23.94 63.64 23.51
CA ASP A 2 23.19 63.79 24.76
C ASP A 2 23.37 62.57 25.68
N SER A 3 23.52 62.79 27.00
CA SER A 3 23.86 61.74 27.97
C SER A 3 22.82 60.61 27.98
N GLN A 4 21.55 60.92 27.69
CA GLN A 4 20.48 59.93 27.57
C GLN A 4 20.65 58.99 26.36
N ARG A 5 21.14 59.49 25.22
CA ARG A 5 21.37 58.65 24.03
C ARG A 5 22.53 57.67 24.24
N THR A 6 23.51 58.06 25.06
CA THR A 6 24.65 57.19 25.41
C THR A 6 24.20 56.06 26.33
N ILE A 7 23.34 56.35 27.31
CA ILE A 7 22.79 55.32 28.22
C ILE A 7 21.90 54.32 27.46
N LEU A 8 21.05 54.80 26.55
CA LEU A 8 20.21 53.93 25.71
C LEU A 8 21.03 53.06 24.75
N ALA A 9 22.09 53.61 24.15
CA ALA A 9 22.98 52.85 23.28
C ALA A 9 23.75 51.76 24.04
N ILE A 10 24.20 52.06 25.27
CA ILE A 10 24.85 51.07 26.14
C ILE A 10 23.84 50.00 26.57
N GLY A 11 22.61 50.38 26.93
CA GLY A 11 21.55 49.43 27.27
C GLY A 11 21.22 48.48 26.12
N LEU A 12 21.10 49.01 24.90
CA LEU A 12 20.87 48.21 23.70
C LEU A 12 22.04 47.26 23.42
N ALA A 13 23.28 47.74 23.53
CA ALA A 13 24.47 46.90 23.34
C ALA A 13 24.55 45.76 24.36
N VAL A 14 24.18 46.02 25.63
CA VAL A 14 24.12 44.97 26.66
C VAL A 14 23.03 43.96 26.35
N CYS A 15 21.85 44.38 25.88
CA CYS A 15 20.79 43.46 25.48
C CYS A 15 21.18 42.60 24.27
N VAL A 16 21.85 43.17 23.28
CA VAL A 16 22.32 42.42 22.09
C VAL A 16 23.41 41.41 22.48
N VAL A 17 24.34 41.80 23.36
CA VAL A 17 25.36 40.87 23.86
C VAL A 17 24.74 39.77 24.71
N ALA A 18 23.77 40.10 25.58
CA ALA A 18 23.05 39.12 26.39
C ALA A 18 22.26 38.12 25.52
N ALA A 19 21.58 38.61 24.47
CA ALA A 19 20.89 37.77 23.50
C ALA A 19 21.86 36.89 22.71
N ALA A 20 23.00 37.42 22.28
CA ALA A 20 24.03 36.64 21.59
C ALA A 20 24.64 35.56 22.50
N THR A 21 24.88 35.85 23.78
CA THR A 21 25.32 34.83 24.75
C THR A 21 24.25 33.80 25.07
N ALA A 22 22.96 34.18 25.08
CA ALA A 22 21.87 33.24 25.27
C ALA A 22 21.75 32.29 24.07
N VAL A 23 21.89 32.79 22.83
CA VAL A 23 21.93 31.98 21.62
C VAL A 23 23.14 31.05 21.62
N MET A 24 24.33 31.54 22.00
CA MET A 24 25.52 30.68 22.12
C MET A 24 25.38 29.61 23.22
N MET A 25 24.71 29.92 24.33
CA MET A 25 24.45 28.94 25.39
C MET A 25 23.36 27.94 25.02
N ILE A 26 22.45 28.28 24.09
CA ILE A 26 21.49 27.33 23.51
C ILE A 26 22.18 26.43 22.48
N SER A 27 23.16 26.94 21.73
CA SER A 27 23.94 26.12 20.79
C SER A 27 24.98 25.22 21.45
N ASP A 28 25.55 25.60 22.61
CA ASP A 28 26.57 24.81 23.33
C ASP A 28 25.97 23.72 24.26
N VAL A 29 24.65 23.62 24.39
CA VAL A 29 23.97 22.52 25.12
C VAL A 29 23.63 21.35 24.19
N ALA A 30 23.91 21.48 22.89
CA ALA A 30 23.75 20.44 21.88
C ALA A 30 25.08 19.73 21.57
N ASP A 31 25.80 19.27 22.60
CA ASP A 31 27.00 18.44 22.43
C ASP A 31 27.29 17.61 23.69
N ASP A 32 26.44 16.61 23.97
CA ASP A 32 26.82 15.36 24.67
C ASP A 32 25.73 14.29 24.49
N ASP A 33 25.67 13.69 23.29
CA ASP A 33 25.50 12.24 23.08
C ASP A 33 25.37 11.97 21.57
N GLY A 34 26.12 10.99 21.08
CA GLY A 34 26.23 10.69 19.66
C GLY A 34 24.97 10.08 19.06
N ALA A 35 24.12 10.92 18.47
CA ALA A 35 23.25 10.61 17.34
C ALA A 35 22.85 11.95 16.71
N SER A 36 23.29 12.22 15.48
CA SER A 36 22.82 13.40 14.76
C SER A 36 21.37 13.17 14.33
N SER A 37 20.41 13.49 15.20
CA SER A 37 19.05 13.75 14.75
C SER A 37 19.14 15.01 13.89
N SER A 38 19.27 14.86 12.57
CA SER A 38 18.95 15.94 11.65
C SER A 38 17.52 16.36 11.97
N MET A 39 17.29 17.63 12.28
CA MET A 39 15.94 18.13 12.54
C MET A 39 15.15 17.99 11.23
N MET A 40 14.23 17.03 11.18
CA MET A 40 13.33 16.82 10.06
C MET A 40 12.47 18.09 9.91
N LEU A 41 12.43 18.65 8.72
CA LEU A 41 11.58 19.81 8.43
C LEU A 41 10.19 19.32 8.07
N ASP A 42 9.17 20.08 8.45
CA ASP A 42 7.79 19.82 8.05
C ASP A 42 7.63 20.05 6.53
N PRO A 43 7.28 19.03 5.76
CA PRO A 43 7.09 19.18 4.32
C PRO A 43 5.62 19.37 3.91
N LEU A 44 4.66 19.36 4.84
CA LEU A 44 3.24 19.39 4.51
C LEU A 44 2.74 20.83 4.37
N MET A 45 3.01 21.46 3.24
CA MET A 45 2.61 22.86 3.02
C MET A 45 1.09 22.99 2.79
N GLN A 46 0.44 23.82 3.61
CA GLN A 46 -1.01 24.10 3.55
C GLN A 46 -1.36 25.59 3.62
N ASP A 47 -0.41 26.48 3.33
CA ASP A 47 -0.72 27.91 3.30
C ASP A 47 -1.50 28.31 2.03
N GLU A 48 -2.31 29.37 2.11
CA GLU A 48 -3.16 29.83 0.99
C GLU A 48 -2.37 30.30 -0.25
N GLU A 49 -1.05 30.55 -0.12
CA GLU A 49 -0.19 30.98 -1.23
C GLU A 49 0.51 29.80 -1.92
N HIS A 50 0.48 28.62 -1.31
CA HIS A 50 1.05 27.39 -1.84
C HIS A 50 0.18 26.80 -2.95
N ASP A 51 0.82 26.45 -4.07
CA ASP A 51 0.14 25.84 -5.22
C ASP A 51 0.46 24.35 -5.25
N HIS A 52 -0.50 23.51 -4.83
CA HIS A 52 -0.37 22.05 -4.82
C HIS A 52 -0.13 21.44 -6.21
N ARG A 53 -0.28 22.20 -7.30
CA ARG A 53 -0.01 21.73 -8.68
C ARG A 53 1.39 22.08 -9.16
N ASN A 54 2.11 22.95 -8.46
CA ASN A 54 3.38 23.50 -8.91
C ASN A 54 4.57 22.73 -8.31
N ALA A 55 5.16 21.83 -9.08
CA ALA A 55 6.24 20.95 -8.61
C ALA A 55 7.49 21.70 -8.14
N SER A 56 7.69 22.94 -8.60
CA SER A 56 8.82 23.76 -8.12
C SER A 56 8.68 24.20 -6.66
N GLN A 57 7.51 23.99 -6.05
CA GLN A 57 7.28 24.25 -4.63
C GLN A 57 7.51 23.00 -3.76
N HIS A 58 7.55 21.79 -4.33
CA HIS A 58 7.63 20.52 -3.58
C HIS A 58 9.03 19.93 -3.46
N MET A 59 10.08 20.74 -3.57
CA MET A 59 11.49 20.28 -3.46
C MET A 59 11.91 20.08 -1.99
N MET A 60 11.24 19.17 -1.29
CA MET A 60 11.49 18.87 0.13
C MET A 60 11.68 17.37 0.33
N TYR A 61 12.81 17.02 0.91
CA TYR A 61 13.19 15.64 1.21
C TYR A 61 14.29 15.64 2.26
N THR A 62 14.49 14.49 2.89
CA THR A 62 15.63 14.29 3.79
C THR A 62 16.91 14.01 2.99
N ASP A 63 18.06 14.50 3.47
CA ASP A 63 19.36 14.42 2.76
C ASP A 63 19.81 12.97 2.44
N ASN A 64 19.24 11.98 3.13
CA ASN A 64 19.54 10.56 2.95
C ASN A 64 18.73 9.88 1.84
N ILE A 65 17.71 10.53 1.26
CA ILE A 65 16.98 10.00 0.09
C ILE A 65 17.40 10.79 -1.15
N GLN A 66 18.01 10.09 -2.11
CA GLN A 66 18.52 10.66 -3.35
C GLN A 66 17.52 10.46 -4.48
N PRO A 67 17.09 11.52 -5.18
CA PRO A 67 16.39 11.39 -6.46
C PRO A 67 17.32 10.78 -7.50
N VAL A 68 16.88 9.71 -8.17
CA VAL A 68 17.68 8.99 -9.17
C VAL A 68 17.24 9.37 -10.59
N SER A 69 15.96 9.23 -10.89
CA SER A 69 15.41 9.62 -12.20
C SER A 69 13.92 9.93 -12.12
N PHE A 70 13.44 10.61 -13.15
CA PHE A 70 12.02 10.89 -13.38
C PHE A 70 11.69 10.61 -14.84
N ASN A 71 10.58 9.91 -15.07
CA ASN A 71 10.05 9.60 -16.39
C ASN A 71 8.59 10.06 -16.47
N GLU A 72 8.31 11.05 -17.32
CA GLU A 72 6.97 11.62 -17.52
C GLU A 72 5.96 10.63 -18.13
N LEU A 73 6.40 9.43 -18.53
CA LEU A 73 5.62 8.43 -19.25
C LEU A 73 5.01 9.03 -20.53
N THR A 74 4.03 8.36 -21.14
CA THR A 74 3.39 8.85 -22.38
C THR A 74 2.07 9.58 -22.13
N ALA A 75 1.43 9.34 -20.98
CA ALA A 75 0.22 9.99 -20.52
C ALA A 75 0.16 9.96 -18.98
N PRO A 76 -0.51 10.93 -18.34
CA PRO A 76 -0.80 10.87 -16.91
C PRO A 76 -1.98 9.91 -16.64
N GLY A 77 -2.35 9.81 -15.37
CA GLY A 77 -3.39 8.93 -14.83
C GLY A 77 -2.84 7.62 -14.27
N ASN A 78 -1.58 7.63 -13.81
CA ASN A 78 -0.87 6.46 -13.33
C ASN A 78 -1.38 5.99 -11.96
N ALA A 79 -1.31 4.69 -11.71
CA ALA A 79 -1.83 4.09 -10.49
C ALA A 79 -0.83 3.04 -9.97
N GLU A 80 -1.26 1.80 -9.75
CA GLU A 80 -0.39 0.71 -9.27
C GLU A 80 0.89 0.54 -10.14
N ILE A 81 1.97 0.11 -9.50
CA ILE A 81 3.22 -0.27 -10.13
C ILE A 81 3.63 -1.69 -9.70
N GLN A 82 4.25 -2.42 -10.63
CA GLN A 82 5.00 -3.63 -10.31
C GLN A 82 6.34 -3.67 -11.07
N VAL A 83 7.45 -3.93 -10.37
CA VAL A 83 8.81 -4.02 -10.88
C VAL A 83 9.27 -5.47 -10.85
N ALA A 84 9.47 -6.05 -12.03
CA ALA A 84 9.83 -7.45 -12.17
C ALA A 84 11.06 -7.66 -13.06
N GLU A 85 11.85 -8.67 -12.69
CA GLU A 85 12.88 -9.21 -13.58
C GLU A 85 12.23 -10.05 -14.68
N SER A 86 12.69 -9.86 -15.92
CA SER A 86 12.19 -10.56 -17.09
C SER A 86 13.14 -11.66 -17.56
N PRO A 87 12.64 -12.75 -18.18
CA PRO A 87 13.46 -13.81 -18.77
C PRO A 87 14.49 -13.35 -19.80
N ASP A 88 14.35 -12.15 -20.37
CA ASP A 88 15.32 -11.56 -21.29
C ASP A 88 16.56 -10.97 -20.60
N GLY A 89 16.59 -10.98 -19.26
CA GLY A 89 17.70 -10.50 -18.43
C GLY A 89 17.63 -9.01 -18.08
N LYS A 90 16.50 -8.35 -18.36
CA LYS A 90 16.23 -6.96 -17.98
C LYS A 90 15.23 -6.87 -16.84
N THR A 91 15.09 -5.66 -16.28
CA THR A 91 14.08 -5.34 -15.27
C THR A 91 13.10 -4.33 -15.86
N TYR A 92 11.80 -4.57 -15.66
CA TYR A 92 10.74 -3.72 -16.17
C TYR A 92 9.81 -3.27 -15.04
N ALA A 93 9.41 -2.01 -15.06
CA ALA A 93 8.28 -1.51 -14.30
C ALA A 93 7.03 -1.56 -15.19
N TYR A 94 5.98 -2.21 -14.70
CA TYR A 94 4.64 -2.21 -15.26
C TYR A 94 3.81 -1.23 -14.45
N ILE A 95 3.24 -0.22 -15.11
CA ILE A 95 2.55 0.87 -14.42
C ILE A 95 1.14 0.92 -14.97
N ALA A 96 0.16 0.74 -14.10
CA ALA A 96 -1.24 0.99 -14.42
C ALA A 96 -1.41 2.46 -14.78
N GLY A 97 -2.22 2.75 -15.79
CA GLY A 97 -2.53 4.13 -16.14
C GLY A 97 -3.84 4.22 -16.90
N TRP A 98 -4.62 5.26 -16.59
CA TRP A 98 -5.98 5.51 -17.07
C TRP A 98 -6.34 4.79 -18.38
N THR A 99 -5.85 5.27 -19.54
CA THR A 99 -6.05 4.58 -20.83
C THR A 99 -4.84 3.78 -21.31
N GLU A 100 -3.74 3.80 -20.56
CA GLU A 100 -2.43 3.27 -20.95
C GLU A 100 -1.77 2.54 -19.78
N MET A 101 -1.54 1.23 -19.92
CA MET A 101 -0.55 0.54 -19.08
C MET A 101 0.83 0.70 -19.71
N HIS A 102 1.78 1.28 -18.97
CA HIS A 102 3.15 1.52 -19.44
C HIS A 102 4.08 0.38 -19.03
N ILE A 103 4.96 -0.01 -19.95
CA ILE A 103 6.06 -0.94 -19.70
C ILE A 103 7.36 -0.16 -19.83
N VAL A 104 8.05 0.06 -18.71
CA VAL A 104 9.26 0.89 -18.64
C VAL A 104 10.48 0.00 -18.37
N ASP A 105 11.50 0.08 -19.23
CA ASP A 105 12.80 -0.55 -18.95
C ASP A 105 13.48 0.24 -17.84
N VAL A 106 13.69 -0.42 -16.71
CA VAL A 106 14.31 0.13 -15.49
C VAL A 106 15.57 -0.65 -15.10
N THR A 107 16.14 -1.41 -16.04
CA THR A 107 17.39 -2.15 -15.85
C THR A 107 18.52 -1.24 -15.35
N ASP A 108 18.55 0.00 -15.85
CA ASP A 108 19.34 1.09 -15.30
C ASP A 108 18.37 2.12 -14.70
N PRO A 109 18.21 2.16 -13.37
CA PRO A 109 17.29 3.08 -12.71
C PRO A 109 17.60 4.57 -12.95
N SER A 110 18.83 4.91 -13.36
CA SER A 110 19.22 6.28 -13.70
C SER A 110 18.87 6.70 -15.13
N ASN A 111 18.51 5.74 -16.00
CA ASN A 111 18.22 5.99 -17.40
C ASN A 111 17.11 5.06 -17.90
N THR A 112 15.88 5.42 -17.53
CA THR A 112 14.69 4.62 -17.86
C THR A 112 14.15 4.93 -19.25
N THR A 113 13.41 3.99 -19.84
CA THR A 113 12.78 4.20 -21.15
C THR A 113 11.46 3.45 -21.26
N VAL A 114 10.39 4.14 -21.66
CA VAL A 114 9.12 3.49 -22.01
C VAL A 114 9.34 2.59 -23.22
N THR A 115 9.24 1.28 -23.01
CA THR A 115 9.49 0.24 -24.03
C THR A 115 8.23 -0.11 -24.80
N GLY A 116 7.07 -0.08 -24.14
CA GLY A 116 5.79 -0.31 -24.76
C GLY A 116 4.63 0.21 -23.93
N VAL A 117 3.47 0.24 -24.56
CA VAL A 117 2.23 0.73 -23.98
C VAL A 117 1.10 -0.20 -24.44
N TYR A 118 0.30 -0.67 -23.50
CA TYR A 118 -0.97 -1.30 -23.80
C TYR A 118 -2.08 -0.27 -23.65
N TYR A 119 -2.81 0.00 -24.75
CA TYR A 119 -3.86 1.01 -24.78
C TYR A 119 -5.25 0.36 -24.62
N ASP A 120 -5.98 0.77 -23.58
CA ASP A 120 -7.40 0.44 -23.39
C ASP A 120 -8.24 1.73 -23.38
N PRO A 121 -8.91 2.08 -24.50
CA PRO A 121 -9.68 3.31 -24.60
C PRO A 121 -10.98 3.32 -23.80
N ASN A 122 -11.42 2.17 -23.29
CA ASN A 122 -12.77 2.03 -22.75
C ASN A 122 -12.82 2.17 -21.22
N THR A 123 -11.68 2.28 -20.56
CA THR A 123 -11.58 2.13 -19.11
C THR A 123 -10.46 2.96 -18.47
N GLN A 124 -10.39 2.90 -17.14
CA GLN A 124 -9.33 3.40 -16.28
C GLN A 124 -8.59 2.19 -15.71
N VAL A 125 -7.34 1.97 -16.13
CA VAL A 125 -6.49 0.91 -15.56
C VAL A 125 -5.88 1.43 -14.27
N LEU A 126 -6.23 0.81 -13.15
CA LEU A 126 -5.78 1.26 -11.82
C LEU A 126 -4.91 0.24 -11.08
N ASP A 127 -4.94 -1.03 -11.50
CA ASP A 127 -4.11 -2.09 -10.93
C ASP A 127 -3.42 -2.93 -12.03
N VAL A 128 -2.20 -3.38 -11.75
CA VAL A 128 -1.37 -4.27 -12.56
C VAL A 128 -0.77 -5.39 -11.71
N LYS A 129 -0.81 -6.62 -12.23
CA LYS A 129 -0.06 -7.76 -11.69
C LYS A 129 0.64 -8.55 -12.80
N TYR A 130 1.96 -8.57 -12.75
CA TYR A 130 2.87 -9.31 -13.62
C TYR A 130 2.99 -10.77 -13.18
N LEU A 131 3.07 -11.68 -14.15
CA LEU A 131 3.45 -13.07 -13.93
C LEU A 131 4.16 -13.68 -15.14
N GLU A 132 4.96 -14.71 -14.87
CA GLU A 132 5.59 -15.54 -15.89
C GLU A 132 4.96 -16.94 -15.90
N TYR A 133 4.68 -17.47 -17.10
CA TYR A 133 4.28 -18.86 -17.30
C TYR A 133 4.98 -19.46 -18.53
N ASN A 134 5.77 -20.52 -18.28
CA ASN A 134 6.52 -21.25 -19.31
C ASN A 134 7.38 -20.35 -20.23
N GLY A 135 8.06 -19.35 -19.66
CA GLY A 135 8.89 -18.40 -20.40
C GLY A 135 8.10 -17.40 -21.26
N ARG A 136 6.78 -17.33 -21.09
CA ARG A 136 5.92 -16.25 -21.60
C ARG A 136 5.53 -15.37 -20.44
N GLU A 137 5.29 -14.10 -20.72
CA GLU A 137 5.06 -13.09 -19.71
C GLU A 137 3.70 -12.46 -19.91
N TYR A 138 3.00 -12.25 -18.81
CA TYR A 138 1.64 -11.71 -18.82
C TYR A 138 1.52 -10.61 -17.77
N VAL A 139 0.66 -9.64 -18.07
CA VAL A 139 0.19 -8.65 -17.10
C VAL A 139 -1.31 -8.77 -17.02
N ILE A 140 -1.82 -8.81 -15.80
CA ILE A 140 -3.22 -8.73 -15.49
C ILE A 140 -3.51 -7.28 -15.12
N VAL A 141 -4.52 -6.68 -15.76
CA VAL A 141 -4.94 -5.30 -15.49
C VAL A 141 -6.37 -5.29 -15.00
N GLN A 142 -6.65 -4.46 -14.00
CA GLN A 142 -8.01 -4.23 -13.54
C GLN A 142 -8.54 -2.91 -14.10
N ASN A 143 -9.72 -2.99 -14.71
CA ASN A 143 -10.45 -1.88 -15.31
C ASN A 143 -11.49 -1.34 -14.32
N GLN A 144 -11.61 -0.01 -14.19
CA GLN A 144 -12.61 0.66 -13.36
C GLN A 144 -13.25 1.87 -14.09
N ILE A 145 -14.44 2.27 -13.62
CA ILE A 145 -15.04 3.58 -13.87
C ILE A 145 -15.21 4.30 -12.53
N VAL A 146 -14.83 5.58 -12.48
CA VAL A 146 -15.10 6.49 -11.35
C VAL A 146 -16.43 7.23 -11.56
N ASP A 147 -17.22 7.53 -10.50
CA ASP A 147 -18.51 8.29 -10.53
C ASP A 147 -18.43 9.66 -9.79
N PRO A 148 -19.27 10.70 -10.08
CA PRO A 148 -19.24 12.01 -9.41
C PRO A 148 -19.82 11.94 -8.01
N GLY A 149 -19.01 12.33 -7.02
CA GLY A 149 -19.50 12.71 -5.69
C GLY A 149 -19.40 11.64 -4.61
N ALA A 150 -18.68 10.55 -4.89
CA ALA A 150 -18.17 9.63 -3.89
C ALA A 150 -16.67 9.41 -4.17
N ALA A 151 -15.89 9.09 -3.15
CA ALA A 151 -14.51 8.62 -3.30
C ALA A 151 -14.42 7.37 -4.20
N ASP A 152 -15.55 6.70 -4.43
CA ASP A 152 -15.67 5.36 -4.99
C ASP A 152 -16.79 5.21 -6.04
N PRO A 153 -16.72 4.15 -6.89
CA PRO A 153 -17.67 3.89 -7.96
C PRO A 153 -19.10 3.64 -7.48
N ASN A 154 -20.05 4.23 -8.20
CA ASN A 154 -21.47 3.94 -8.05
C ASN A 154 -21.81 2.62 -8.73
N VAL A 155 -22.03 1.58 -7.92
CA VAL A 155 -22.40 0.25 -8.39
C VAL A 155 -23.79 0.31 -9.03
N GLY A 156 -23.88 0.03 -10.35
CA GLY A 156 -25.16 -0.27 -10.99
C GLY A 156 -25.54 0.52 -12.25
N ASN A 157 -24.69 1.42 -12.77
CA ASN A 157 -24.94 2.16 -14.02
C ASN A 157 -23.88 1.91 -15.11
N TRP A 158 -23.42 0.66 -15.27
CA TRP A 158 -22.41 0.30 -16.28
C TRP A 158 -23.02 0.07 -17.66
N GLU A 159 -22.70 0.92 -18.64
CA GLU A 159 -23.21 0.77 -20.02
C GLU A 159 -22.45 -0.31 -20.82
N ASP A 160 -21.15 -0.49 -20.57
CA ASP A 160 -20.30 -1.49 -21.21
C ASP A 160 -19.58 -2.38 -20.16
N PRO A 161 -19.82 -3.70 -20.11
CA PRO A 161 -19.15 -4.61 -19.20
C PRO A 161 -17.62 -4.58 -19.29
N ALA A 162 -17.03 -4.20 -20.44
CA ALA A 162 -15.57 -4.11 -20.62
C ALA A 162 -14.88 -3.17 -19.61
N GLN A 163 -15.62 -2.18 -19.11
CA GLN A 163 -15.11 -1.10 -18.27
C GLN A 163 -14.85 -1.52 -16.81
N VAL A 164 -15.30 -2.72 -16.42
CA VAL A 164 -15.21 -3.29 -15.08
C VAL A 164 -14.81 -4.77 -15.18
N THR A 165 -13.83 -5.03 -16.03
CA THR A 165 -13.25 -6.37 -16.24
C THR A 165 -11.83 -6.48 -15.72
N VAL A 166 -11.43 -7.71 -15.45
CA VAL A 166 -10.02 -8.05 -15.34
C VAL A 166 -9.54 -8.51 -16.70
N THR A 167 -8.53 -7.86 -17.25
CA THR A 167 -7.96 -8.13 -18.57
C THR A 167 -6.59 -8.77 -18.45
N LEU A 168 -6.34 -9.80 -19.25
CA LEU A 168 -5.05 -10.46 -19.37
C LEU A 168 -4.36 -10.02 -20.66
N VAL A 169 -3.13 -9.53 -20.52
CA VAL A 169 -2.29 -9.01 -21.60
C VAL A 169 -1.02 -9.85 -21.70
N ASP A 170 -0.67 -10.31 -22.88
CA ASP A 170 0.63 -10.93 -23.18
C ASP A 170 1.65 -9.81 -23.41
N VAL A 171 2.68 -9.77 -22.57
CA VAL A 171 3.76 -8.78 -22.61
C VAL A 171 5.11 -9.42 -22.92
N THR A 172 5.12 -10.65 -23.46
CA THR A 172 6.36 -11.35 -23.81
C THR A 172 7.21 -10.49 -24.77
N ASP A 173 6.58 -9.93 -25.80
CA ASP A 173 7.16 -8.83 -26.58
C ASP A 173 6.74 -7.50 -25.95
N LYS A 174 7.65 -6.89 -25.18
CA LYS A 174 7.41 -5.63 -24.46
C LYS A 174 7.01 -4.48 -25.40
N THR A 175 7.36 -4.57 -26.68
CA THR A 175 7.08 -3.51 -27.67
C THR A 175 5.73 -3.67 -28.38
N ASP A 176 5.08 -4.82 -28.22
CA ASP A 176 3.78 -5.14 -28.83
C ASP A 176 2.90 -5.92 -27.84
N PRO A 177 2.54 -5.31 -26.68
CA PRO A 177 1.66 -5.95 -25.72
C PRO A 177 0.31 -6.23 -26.36
N SER A 178 -0.23 -7.44 -26.14
CA SER A 178 -1.42 -7.90 -26.85
C SER A 178 -2.46 -8.51 -25.93
N PHE A 179 -3.73 -8.19 -26.17
CA PHE A 179 -4.87 -8.75 -25.44
C PHE A 179 -4.95 -10.28 -25.59
N VAL A 180 -5.21 -10.98 -24.49
CA VAL A 180 -5.36 -12.45 -24.44
C VAL A 180 -6.78 -12.87 -24.07
N ASP A 181 -7.27 -12.35 -22.96
CA ASP A 181 -8.59 -12.68 -22.40
C ASP A 181 -9.08 -11.56 -21.48
N ALA A 182 -10.39 -11.55 -21.21
CA ALA A 182 -10.97 -10.69 -20.17
C ALA A 182 -12.06 -11.45 -19.44
N TRP A 183 -12.24 -11.11 -18.18
CA TRP A 183 -13.26 -11.68 -17.33
C TRP A 183 -14.08 -10.59 -16.64
N TYR A 184 -15.40 -10.74 -16.76
CA TYR A 184 -16.42 -9.91 -16.12
C TYR A 184 -17.15 -10.76 -15.10
N ASP A 185 -17.24 -10.28 -13.87
CA ASP A 185 -18.06 -10.90 -12.83
C ASP A 185 -19.48 -10.31 -12.87
N VAL A 186 -20.48 -11.15 -13.17
CA VAL A 186 -21.86 -10.68 -13.36
C VAL A 186 -22.53 -10.28 -12.05
N ASP A 187 -22.14 -10.89 -10.93
CA ASP A 187 -22.71 -10.52 -9.62
C ASP A 187 -22.12 -9.23 -9.09
N HIS A 188 -20.91 -8.91 -9.52
CA HIS A 188 -19.91 -8.28 -8.67
C HIS A 188 -18.81 -7.65 -9.54
N PRO A 189 -19.17 -6.71 -10.46
CA PRO A 189 -18.19 -6.09 -11.37
C PRO A 189 -16.95 -5.63 -10.60
N SER A 190 -15.76 -5.75 -11.21
CA SER A 190 -14.49 -5.52 -10.49
C SER A 190 -14.52 -4.19 -9.74
N GLY A 191 -14.17 -4.27 -8.46
CA GLY A 191 -14.31 -3.23 -7.45
C GLY A 191 -13.37 -2.05 -7.55
N PRO A 192 -13.14 -1.30 -6.45
CA PRO A 192 -12.01 -0.39 -6.39
C PRO A 192 -10.73 -1.15 -6.75
N HIS A 193 -9.79 -0.40 -7.30
CA HIS A 193 -8.45 -0.75 -7.76
C HIS A 193 -7.64 -1.69 -6.85
N ASN A 194 -8.01 -2.97 -6.85
CA ASN A 194 -7.29 -4.02 -6.18
C ASN A 194 -7.52 -5.39 -6.83
N LEU A 195 -6.41 -5.88 -7.37
CA LEU A 195 -6.18 -7.16 -7.98
C LEU A 195 -4.88 -7.70 -7.40
N TYR A 196 -4.92 -8.92 -6.88
CA TYR A 196 -3.71 -9.65 -6.51
C TYR A 196 -3.60 -10.97 -7.26
N ALA A 197 -2.39 -11.41 -7.56
CA ALA A 197 -2.12 -12.69 -8.22
C ALA A 197 -1.18 -13.55 -7.36
N HIS A 198 -1.54 -14.81 -7.13
CA HIS A 198 -0.74 -15.71 -6.30
C HIS A 198 -0.77 -17.15 -6.81
N MET A 199 0.32 -17.88 -6.61
CA MET A 199 0.37 -19.30 -6.94
C MET A 199 -0.07 -20.17 -5.76
N ILE A 200 -0.99 -21.10 -6.02
CA ILE A 200 -1.43 -22.12 -5.05
C ILE A 200 -1.33 -23.48 -5.74
N ASP A 201 -0.58 -24.40 -5.14
CA ASP A 201 -0.35 -25.75 -5.68
C ASP A 201 0.07 -25.76 -7.17
N ASN A 202 1.02 -24.87 -7.51
CA ASN A 202 1.57 -24.66 -8.85
C ASN A 202 0.56 -24.19 -9.92
N GLU A 203 -0.59 -23.66 -9.51
CA GLU A 203 -1.57 -23.02 -10.39
C GLU A 203 -1.71 -21.54 -10.03
N TRP A 204 -1.94 -20.68 -11.03
CA TRP A 204 -2.10 -19.24 -10.83
C TRP A 204 -3.54 -18.88 -10.48
N TYR A 205 -3.71 -18.07 -9.45
CA TYR A 205 -5.00 -17.51 -9.04
C TYR A 205 -4.95 -15.99 -9.07
N ILE A 206 -6.10 -15.40 -9.39
CA ILE A 206 -6.37 -13.98 -9.21
C ILE A 206 -7.42 -13.78 -8.12
N PHE A 207 -7.22 -12.72 -7.36
CA PHE A 207 -8.08 -12.27 -6.29
C PHE A 207 -8.49 -10.84 -6.61
N VAL A 208 -9.78 -10.56 -6.61
CA VAL A 208 -10.33 -9.30 -7.12
C VAL A 208 -11.29 -8.74 -6.08
N ALA A 209 -11.04 -7.49 -5.68
CA ALA A 209 -11.91 -6.78 -4.76
C ALA A 209 -13.27 -6.53 -5.40
N ASN A 210 -14.33 -6.60 -4.60
CA ASN A 210 -15.69 -6.47 -5.07
C ASN A 210 -16.59 -5.79 -4.02
N PRO A 211 -17.03 -4.55 -4.27
CA PRO A 211 -17.62 -3.66 -3.27
C PRO A 211 -19.15 -3.55 -3.32
N ASP A 212 -19.91 -4.48 -3.93
CA ASP A 212 -21.38 -4.30 -3.97
C ASP A 212 -22.04 -4.56 -2.60
N TYR A 213 -22.44 -3.48 -1.91
CA TYR A 213 -23.01 -3.49 -0.56
C TYR A 213 -24.47 -3.04 -0.47
N GLU A 214 -25.02 -2.32 -1.46
CA GLU A 214 -26.32 -1.63 -1.29
C GLU A 214 -27.53 -2.57 -1.38
N SER A 215 -27.32 -3.82 -1.80
CA SER A 215 -28.41 -4.73 -2.18
C SER A 215 -28.58 -5.97 -1.28
N CYS A 216 -27.73 -6.17 -0.27
CA CYS A 216 -27.67 -7.46 0.43
C CYS A 216 -28.69 -7.60 1.57
N ASP A 217 -29.49 -8.67 1.52
CA ASP A 217 -30.36 -9.10 2.63
C ASP A 217 -29.60 -10.13 3.48
N VAL A 218 -28.87 -9.63 4.49
CA VAL A 218 -28.00 -10.38 5.44
C VAL A 218 -28.69 -11.60 6.09
N GLY A 219 -30.03 -11.71 5.99
CA GLY A 219 -30.81 -12.86 6.48
C GLY A 219 -31.02 -14.03 5.50
N GLN A 220 -30.61 -13.94 4.23
CA GLN A 220 -30.86 -14.98 3.21
C GLN A 220 -29.64 -15.82 2.85
N GLY A 221 -28.44 -15.44 3.31
CA GLY A 221 -27.20 -16.16 3.00
C GLY A 221 -26.63 -15.87 1.61
N ASP A 222 -27.05 -14.76 1.00
CA ASP A 222 -26.42 -14.20 -0.19
C ASP A 222 -25.11 -13.50 0.21
N ALA A 223 -24.06 -13.63 -0.59
CA ALA A 223 -22.79 -12.95 -0.36
C ALA A 223 -22.91 -11.45 -0.65
N CYS A 224 -22.41 -10.63 0.27
CA CYS A 224 -22.59 -9.18 0.31
C CYS A 224 -21.33 -8.43 -0.15
N GLY A 225 -20.75 -8.81 -1.28
CA GLY A 225 -19.43 -8.30 -1.67
C GLY A 225 -18.27 -8.99 -0.92
N GLY A 226 -17.03 -8.66 -1.28
CA GLY A 226 -15.82 -9.24 -0.72
C GLY A 226 -14.75 -9.48 -1.78
N ILE A 227 -14.31 -10.73 -1.92
CA ILE A 227 -13.19 -11.09 -2.78
C ILE A 227 -13.64 -12.17 -3.74
N THR A 228 -13.54 -11.92 -5.05
CA THR A 228 -13.70 -13.00 -6.03
C THR A 228 -12.37 -13.72 -6.22
N VAL A 229 -12.43 -15.05 -6.22
CA VAL A 229 -11.30 -15.94 -6.47
C VAL A 229 -11.47 -16.63 -7.83
N ALA A 230 -10.54 -16.39 -8.75
CA ALA A 230 -10.55 -16.97 -10.07
C ALA A 230 -9.24 -17.69 -10.38
N HIS A 231 -9.34 -18.87 -11.00
CA HIS A 231 -8.19 -19.62 -11.50
C HIS A 231 -7.79 -19.08 -12.88
N LEU A 232 -6.51 -18.75 -13.04
CA LEU A 232 -5.90 -18.41 -14.33
C LEU A 232 -5.38 -19.69 -14.99
N ASN A 233 -6.24 -20.31 -15.78
CA ASN A 233 -6.00 -21.64 -16.34
C ASN A 233 -5.20 -21.56 -17.65
N PHE A 234 -3.91 -21.91 -17.58
CA PHE A 234 -3.01 -21.97 -18.74
C PHE A 234 -3.06 -23.30 -19.52
N ALA A 235 -3.57 -24.38 -18.93
CA ALA A 235 -3.43 -25.73 -19.49
C ALA A 235 -4.72 -26.28 -20.14
N GLY A 236 -5.88 -25.81 -19.70
CA GLY A 236 -7.19 -26.40 -19.99
C GLY A 236 -7.74 -26.13 -21.39
N TYR A 237 -7.21 -25.13 -22.11
CA TYR A 237 -7.76 -24.65 -23.38
C TYR A 237 -6.74 -24.60 -24.53
N GLY A 238 -5.72 -25.46 -24.48
CA GLY A 238 -4.52 -25.33 -25.32
C GLY A 238 -3.59 -24.27 -24.75
N ASP A 239 -2.66 -23.73 -25.54
CA ASP A 239 -1.74 -22.66 -25.12
C ASP A 239 -2.43 -21.28 -24.95
N LEU A 240 -3.74 -21.26 -24.72
CA LEU A 240 -4.56 -20.05 -24.54
C LEU A 240 -5.05 -19.97 -23.09
N PRO A 241 -4.51 -19.02 -22.28
CA PRO A 241 -4.95 -18.84 -20.90
C PRO A 241 -6.42 -18.43 -20.83
N ARG A 242 -7.11 -18.88 -19.77
CA ARG A 242 -8.49 -18.47 -19.46
C ARG A 242 -8.67 -18.15 -17.99
N ILE A 243 -9.37 -17.06 -17.69
CA ILE A 243 -9.79 -16.72 -16.34
C ILE A 243 -11.10 -17.47 -16.01
N VAL A 244 -11.13 -18.20 -14.90
CA VAL A 244 -12.28 -19.02 -14.46
C VAL A 244 -12.58 -18.75 -12.99
N LYS A 245 -13.68 -18.04 -12.70
CA LYS A 245 -14.19 -17.89 -11.31
C LYS A 245 -14.44 -19.27 -10.70
N VAL A 246 -13.91 -19.49 -9.49
CA VAL A 246 -14.05 -20.75 -8.75
C VAL A 246 -14.70 -20.57 -7.38
N GLY A 247 -14.65 -19.36 -6.82
CA GLY A 247 -15.31 -19.07 -5.55
C GLY A 247 -15.07 -17.65 -5.08
N GLU A 248 -15.38 -17.40 -3.81
CA GLU A 248 -15.40 -16.07 -3.20
C GLU A 248 -14.89 -16.13 -1.75
N ALA A 249 -14.46 -15.00 -1.19
CA ALA A 249 -14.24 -14.80 0.24
C ALA A 249 -15.09 -13.62 0.73
N GLU A 250 -15.67 -13.74 1.92
CA GLU A 250 -16.63 -12.77 2.43
C GLU A 250 -16.48 -12.63 3.95
N VAL A 251 -16.57 -11.39 4.42
CA VAL A 251 -16.51 -11.05 5.84
C VAL A 251 -17.76 -11.51 6.57
N SER A 252 -17.59 -12.08 7.76
CA SER A 252 -18.68 -12.35 8.67
C SER A 252 -19.28 -11.04 9.21
N TRP A 253 -20.49 -10.68 8.75
CA TRP A 253 -21.18 -9.47 9.24
C TRP A 253 -21.32 -9.39 10.77
N GLU A 254 -21.47 -10.54 11.44
CA GLU A 254 -21.58 -10.58 12.90
C GLU A 254 -20.32 -10.08 13.63
N SER A 255 -19.16 -10.04 12.95
CA SER A 255 -17.89 -9.64 13.52
C SER A 255 -17.46 -8.20 13.21
N THR A 256 -18.26 -7.43 12.45
CA THR A 256 -17.89 -6.09 11.95
C THR A 256 -18.35 -4.96 12.86
N LEU A 257 -19.09 -5.26 13.94
CA LEU A 257 -19.72 -4.27 14.81
C LEU A 257 -20.66 -3.28 14.07
N GLY A 258 -21.11 -3.64 12.86
CA GLY A 258 -21.91 -2.76 12.00
C GLY A 258 -21.08 -1.72 11.23
N GLY A 259 -19.76 -1.81 11.28
CA GLY A 259 -18.86 -1.00 10.45
C GLY A 259 -19.02 -1.33 8.97
N TRP A 260 -18.68 -0.35 8.14
CA TRP A 260 -18.64 -0.49 6.70
C TRP A 260 -17.65 -1.58 6.26
N ILE A 261 -18.19 -2.61 5.60
CA ILE A 261 -17.46 -3.76 5.06
C ILE A 261 -16.85 -3.48 3.68
N TYR A 262 -16.44 -2.25 3.40
CA TYR A 262 -15.83 -1.87 2.13
C TYR A 262 -14.42 -2.46 1.99
N ILE A 263 -14.26 -3.53 1.21
CA ILE A 263 -12.93 -3.97 0.80
C ILE A 263 -12.32 -2.97 -0.17
N HIS A 264 -11.19 -2.43 0.24
CA HIS A 264 -10.44 -1.48 -0.55
C HIS A 264 -9.27 -2.16 -1.25
N ASP A 265 -8.38 -2.80 -0.48
CA ASP A 265 -7.20 -3.49 -1.01
C ASP A 265 -7.02 -4.88 -0.37
N MET A 266 -6.10 -5.71 -0.89
CA MET A 266 -5.83 -7.06 -0.43
C MET A 266 -4.51 -7.56 -0.98
N THR A 267 -3.85 -8.37 -0.17
CA THR A 267 -2.63 -9.08 -0.55
C THR A 267 -2.79 -10.55 -0.22
N VAL A 268 -2.02 -11.41 -0.88
CA VAL A 268 -2.13 -12.86 -0.71
C VAL A 268 -0.75 -13.43 -0.49
N GLN A 269 -0.61 -14.21 0.58
CA GLN A 269 0.68 -14.75 0.99
C GLN A 269 0.55 -16.21 1.41
N THR A 270 1.48 -17.04 0.95
CA THR A 270 1.70 -18.36 1.55
C THR A 270 2.46 -18.17 2.84
N TRP A 271 2.01 -18.80 3.92
CA TRP A 271 2.62 -18.67 5.25
C TRP A 271 4.15 -18.83 5.18
N PRO A 272 4.92 -17.79 5.56
CA PRO A 272 6.37 -17.79 5.36
C PRO A 272 7.15 -18.58 6.42
N GLY A 273 6.45 -19.20 7.37
CA GLY A 273 7.08 -20.03 8.40
C GLY A 273 7.56 -21.37 7.85
N GLU A 274 8.77 -21.77 8.26
CA GLU A 274 9.42 -23.02 7.81
C GLU A 274 9.17 -24.23 8.74
N ASP A 275 8.50 -24.04 9.87
CA ASP A 275 8.20 -25.14 10.79
C ASP A 275 7.04 -25.99 10.28
N SER A 276 7.35 -27.18 9.75
CA SER A 276 6.35 -28.16 9.31
C SER A 276 5.35 -28.64 10.38
N ASN A 277 5.57 -28.32 11.66
CA ASN A 277 4.61 -28.59 12.73
C ASN A 277 3.64 -27.43 12.99
N ASP A 278 3.89 -26.24 12.43
CA ASP A 278 2.94 -25.12 12.46
C ASP A 278 1.74 -25.48 11.57
N PRO A 279 0.49 -25.40 12.06
CA PRO A 279 -0.69 -25.74 11.27
C PRO A 279 -0.90 -24.83 10.06
N ARG A 280 -0.22 -23.68 9.99
CA ARG A 280 -0.23 -22.76 8.84
C ARG A 280 0.83 -23.10 7.79
N PHE A 281 1.77 -24.00 8.10
CA PHE A 281 2.84 -24.37 7.17
C PHE A 281 2.29 -24.82 5.81
N GLY A 282 2.72 -24.14 4.74
CA GLY A 282 2.28 -24.40 3.37
C GLY A 282 0.83 -24.00 3.06
N ARG A 283 0.15 -23.29 3.98
CA ARG A 283 -1.19 -22.72 3.76
C ARG A 283 -1.08 -21.31 3.18
N THR A 284 -2.08 -20.90 2.42
CA THR A 284 -2.14 -19.58 1.77
C THR A 284 -3.31 -18.78 2.29
N TYR A 285 -3.06 -17.51 2.57
CA TYR A 285 -4.00 -16.60 3.19
C TYR A 285 -4.14 -15.32 2.37
N VAL A 286 -5.37 -14.80 2.30
CA VAL A 286 -5.66 -13.44 1.82
C VAL A 286 -5.72 -12.52 3.03
N TYR A 287 -5.06 -11.37 2.96
CA TYR A 287 -5.08 -10.29 3.94
C TYR A 287 -5.87 -9.13 3.31
N GLY A 288 -7.15 -9.06 3.60
CA GLY A 288 -8.05 -8.03 3.08
C GLY A 288 -8.06 -6.79 3.97
N ALA A 289 -7.88 -5.63 3.33
CA ALA A 289 -8.07 -4.31 3.90
C ALA A 289 -9.52 -3.89 3.68
N TYR A 290 -10.30 -3.92 4.76
CA TYR A 290 -11.65 -3.39 4.75
C TYR A 290 -11.65 -2.13 5.57
N TRP A 291 -12.33 -1.07 5.11
CA TRP A 291 -12.36 0.22 5.81
C TRP A 291 -12.65 0.06 7.30
N GLU A 292 -13.93 0.07 7.69
CA GLU A 292 -14.29 0.02 9.11
C GLU A 292 -14.40 -1.40 9.64
N ALA A 293 -14.41 -2.39 8.76
CA ALA A 293 -14.25 -3.77 9.18
C ALA A 293 -12.79 -4.12 9.48
N GLY A 294 -11.78 -3.31 9.14
CA GLY A 294 -10.38 -3.56 9.48
C GLY A 294 -9.75 -4.72 8.72
N LEU A 295 -8.68 -5.31 9.27
CA LEU A 295 -8.01 -6.46 8.63
C LEU A 295 -8.89 -7.71 8.72
N ARG A 296 -8.97 -8.44 7.61
CA ARG A 296 -9.65 -9.73 7.50
C ARG A 296 -8.75 -10.76 6.82
N ILE A 297 -8.57 -11.91 7.46
CA ILE A 297 -7.69 -12.97 6.96
C ILE A 297 -8.54 -14.15 6.51
N PHE A 298 -8.41 -14.58 5.25
CA PHE A 298 -9.14 -15.71 4.67
C PHE A 298 -8.19 -16.83 4.28
N ASP A 299 -8.54 -18.08 4.59
CA ASP A 299 -7.75 -19.23 4.17
C ASP A 299 -8.17 -19.71 2.78
N VAL A 300 -7.26 -19.62 1.82
CA VAL A 300 -7.49 -19.99 0.41
C VAL A 300 -6.71 -21.24 -0.01
N SER A 301 -6.11 -21.95 0.96
CA SER A 301 -5.31 -23.16 0.72
C SER A 301 -6.10 -24.28 0.04
N ASP A 302 -7.42 -24.29 0.26
CA ASP A 302 -8.33 -25.31 -0.27
C ASP A 302 -9.18 -24.82 -1.45
N VAL A 303 -8.72 -23.77 -2.14
CA VAL A 303 -9.36 -23.29 -3.38
C VAL A 303 -9.43 -24.41 -4.43
N PRO A 304 -10.53 -24.55 -5.19
CA PRO A 304 -10.64 -25.62 -6.18
C PRO A 304 -9.57 -25.49 -7.27
N HIS A 305 -8.76 -26.53 -7.48
CA HIS A 305 -7.73 -26.57 -8.51
C HIS A 305 -7.66 -27.92 -9.22
N PRO A 306 -7.32 -27.95 -10.53
CA PRO A 306 -7.38 -29.16 -11.35
C PRO A 306 -6.44 -30.28 -10.89
N ASN A 307 -5.34 -29.94 -10.20
CA ASN A 307 -4.34 -30.89 -9.72
C ASN A 307 -4.68 -31.52 -8.35
N LYS A 308 -5.59 -30.93 -7.55
CA LYS A 308 -6.11 -31.54 -6.31
C LYS A 308 -7.16 -32.59 -6.63
N ASP A 309 -8.24 -32.10 -7.24
CA ASP A 309 -9.44 -32.85 -7.51
C ASP A 309 -10.12 -32.20 -8.71
N LEU A 310 -9.89 -32.80 -9.88
CA LEU A 310 -10.47 -32.35 -11.13
C LEU A 310 -12.01 -32.40 -11.10
N VAL A 311 -12.63 -33.31 -10.34
CA VAL A 311 -14.09 -33.41 -10.26
C VAL A 311 -14.66 -32.23 -9.48
N GLU A 312 -14.05 -31.89 -8.34
CA GLU A 312 -14.39 -30.71 -7.54
C GLU A 312 -14.18 -29.41 -8.33
N TYR A 313 -13.01 -29.26 -8.97
CA TYR A 313 -12.73 -28.09 -9.81
C TYR A 313 -13.76 -27.94 -10.93
N MET A 314 -14.06 -29.03 -11.66
CA MET A 314 -15.05 -29.00 -12.72
C MET A 314 -16.45 -28.71 -12.18
N TRP A 315 -16.78 -29.18 -10.98
CA TRP A 315 -18.04 -28.87 -10.32
C TRP A 315 -18.17 -27.37 -10.03
N HIS A 316 -17.23 -26.80 -9.28
CA HIS A 316 -17.28 -25.38 -8.91
C HIS A 316 -17.13 -24.46 -10.13
N GLY A 317 -16.09 -24.65 -10.94
CA GLY A 317 -15.84 -23.80 -12.11
C GLY A 317 -16.95 -23.86 -13.17
N SER A 318 -17.51 -25.04 -13.44
CA SER A 318 -18.61 -25.15 -14.43
C SER A 318 -19.91 -24.59 -13.90
N LEU A 319 -20.24 -24.80 -12.62
CA LEU A 319 -21.46 -24.24 -12.04
C LEU A 319 -21.37 -22.71 -11.96
N CYS A 320 -20.24 -22.19 -11.51
CA CYS A 320 -19.92 -20.76 -11.58
C CYS A 320 -20.18 -20.21 -12.97
N ARG A 321 -19.56 -20.82 -13.99
CA ARG A 321 -19.72 -20.36 -15.36
C ARG A 321 -21.16 -20.47 -15.88
N LEU A 322 -21.89 -21.53 -15.52
CA LEU A 322 -23.28 -21.74 -15.94
C LEU A 322 -24.26 -20.76 -15.29
N SER A 323 -23.96 -20.31 -14.06
CA SER A 323 -24.71 -19.24 -13.41
C SER A 323 -24.31 -17.86 -13.92
N GLY A 324 -23.24 -17.74 -14.71
CA GLY A 324 -22.72 -16.45 -15.19
C GLY A 324 -21.74 -15.79 -14.21
N GLY A 325 -21.24 -16.53 -13.23
CA GLY A 325 -20.45 -16.00 -12.13
C GLY A 325 -21.27 -15.83 -10.85
N THR A 326 -22.58 -16.11 -10.91
CA THR A 326 -23.44 -15.81 -9.77
C THR A 326 -23.32 -16.81 -8.62
N GLN A 327 -23.58 -16.36 -7.39
CA GLN A 327 -23.62 -17.20 -6.17
C GLN A 327 -24.55 -18.41 -6.30
N ALA A 328 -25.55 -18.35 -7.17
CA ALA A 328 -26.42 -19.49 -7.47
C ALA A 328 -25.66 -20.72 -8.02
N GLY A 329 -24.48 -20.50 -8.61
CA GLY A 329 -23.56 -21.55 -9.08
C GLY A 329 -22.16 -21.48 -8.45
N CYS A 330 -21.70 -20.30 -8.06
CA CYS A 330 -20.43 -20.06 -7.37
C CYS A 330 -20.54 -20.28 -5.88
N THR A 331 -20.32 -21.53 -5.44
CA THR A 331 -20.65 -21.98 -4.08
C THR A 331 -19.44 -22.24 -3.18
N TRP A 332 -18.22 -22.18 -3.70
CA TRP A 332 -17.03 -22.29 -2.84
C TRP A 332 -16.81 -20.97 -2.10
N ARG A 333 -16.48 -21.07 -0.80
CA ARG A 333 -16.23 -19.92 0.07
C ARG A 333 -14.95 -20.15 0.86
N ALA A 334 -14.03 -19.19 0.80
CA ALA A 334 -12.86 -19.18 1.67
C ALA A 334 -13.33 -18.89 3.11
N PRO A 335 -12.93 -19.71 4.10
CA PRO A 335 -13.25 -19.40 5.49
C PRO A 335 -12.45 -18.19 5.99
N GLU A 336 -13.13 -17.27 6.67
CA GLU A 336 -12.49 -16.23 7.47
C GLU A 336 -11.82 -16.88 8.70
N VAL A 337 -10.52 -16.66 8.85
CA VAL A 337 -9.67 -17.26 9.87
C VAL A 337 -8.95 -16.22 10.72
N GLY A 338 -9.19 -14.93 10.55
CA GLY A 338 -8.53 -13.91 11.35
C GLY A 338 -9.11 -12.53 11.14
N GLN A 339 -8.99 -11.69 12.16
CA GLN A 339 -9.46 -10.31 12.10
C GLN A 339 -8.74 -9.39 13.07
N TRP A 340 -8.66 -8.11 12.74
CA TRP A 340 -8.22 -7.04 13.65
C TRP A 340 -9.03 -5.76 13.40
N MET A 341 -9.49 -5.12 14.49
CA MET A 341 -10.35 -3.93 14.49
C MET A 341 -10.12 -3.07 15.75
N GLU A 342 -8.88 -2.91 16.18
CA GLU A 342 -8.53 -2.16 17.39
C GLU A 342 -7.98 -0.77 17.00
N PHE A 343 -8.79 0.00 16.26
CA PHE A 343 -8.39 1.32 15.75
C PHE A 343 -8.06 2.31 16.86
N GLU A 344 -7.29 3.36 16.53
CA GLU A 344 -6.97 4.42 17.49
C GLU A 344 -8.23 5.06 18.10
N ASP A 345 -8.10 5.47 19.35
CA ASP A 345 -9.09 6.23 20.13
C ASP A 345 -8.50 7.65 20.32
N PHE A 346 -8.77 8.55 19.38
CA PHE A 346 -8.12 9.87 19.39
C PHE A 346 -8.71 10.80 20.47
N ASP A 347 -9.95 10.58 20.91
CA ASP A 347 -10.60 11.43 21.91
C ASP A 347 -10.48 10.89 23.35
N GLY A 348 -10.01 9.65 23.50
CA GLY A 348 -9.70 8.99 24.76
C GLY A 348 -10.95 8.56 25.53
N ASP A 349 -12.07 8.31 24.84
CA ASP A 349 -13.33 7.91 25.48
C ASP A 349 -13.41 6.40 25.78
N GLY A 350 -12.47 5.62 25.26
CA GLY A 350 -12.33 4.18 25.45
C GLY A 350 -13.02 3.33 24.38
N GLU A 351 -13.63 3.94 23.36
CA GLU A 351 -14.17 3.28 22.17
C GLU A 351 -13.25 3.52 20.96
N ILE A 352 -13.35 2.66 19.95
CA ILE A 352 -12.57 2.82 18.71
C ILE A 352 -13.14 3.95 17.83
N ASP A 353 -12.30 4.69 17.12
CA ASP A 353 -12.75 5.74 16.20
C ASP A 353 -13.21 5.14 14.87
N CYS A 354 -14.51 4.82 14.77
CA CYS A 354 -15.18 4.31 13.57
C CYS A 354 -16.59 4.91 13.45
N GLY A 355 -17.24 4.73 12.30
CA GLY A 355 -18.67 4.98 12.10
C GLY A 355 -19.55 4.10 13.00
N CYS A 356 -19.07 2.92 13.41
CA CYS A 356 -19.74 2.04 14.35
C CYS A 356 -19.91 2.63 15.77
N THR A 357 -19.05 3.55 16.18
CA THR A 357 -19.11 4.32 17.44
C THR A 357 -19.58 5.77 17.20
N GLY A 358 -19.63 6.19 15.94
CA GLY A 358 -20.02 7.53 15.51
C GLY A 358 -18.88 8.54 15.49
N ASN A 359 -17.62 8.08 15.48
CA ASN A 359 -16.41 8.90 15.52
C ASN A 359 -15.38 8.53 14.42
N GLU A 360 -15.84 8.36 13.19
CA GLU A 360 -15.03 7.91 12.05
C GLU A 360 -13.88 8.87 11.66
N ASN A 361 -13.99 10.16 11.97
CA ASN A 361 -12.99 11.19 11.68
C ASN A 361 -12.49 11.15 10.21
N GLY A 362 -13.42 10.93 9.28
CA GLY A 362 -13.17 10.80 7.84
C GLY A 362 -12.23 9.66 7.45
N GLY A 363 -12.17 8.62 8.29
CA GLY A 363 -11.37 7.43 8.06
C GLY A 363 -10.00 7.42 8.71
N ARG A 364 -9.61 8.50 9.41
CA ARG A 364 -8.26 8.69 9.95
C ARG A 364 -7.72 7.49 10.74
N ALA A 365 -8.59 6.83 11.49
CA ALA A 365 -8.23 5.62 12.25
C ALA A 365 -8.72 4.32 11.59
N SER A 366 -9.83 4.37 10.83
CA SER A 366 -10.67 3.21 10.54
C SER A 366 -11.06 3.04 9.09
N TYR A 367 -10.46 3.72 8.12
CA TYR A 367 -10.62 3.38 6.71
C TYR A 367 -9.40 2.59 6.25
N ILE A 368 -9.23 1.37 6.77
CA ILE A 368 -8.10 0.52 6.36
C ILE A 368 -8.19 0.27 4.85
N HIS A 369 -7.27 0.90 4.16
CA HIS A 369 -7.17 0.94 2.72
C HIS A 369 -6.26 -0.13 2.20
N TYR A 370 -5.09 -0.28 2.84
CA TYR A 370 -4.05 -1.21 2.42
C TYR A 370 -3.68 -2.18 3.54
N ALA A 371 -3.34 -3.41 3.16
CA ALA A 371 -2.89 -4.45 4.07
C ALA A 371 -1.78 -5.27 3.42
N GLU A 372 -0.59 -5.26 4.02
CA GLU A 372 0.61 -5.90 3.47
C GLU A 372 1.28 -6.80 4.52
N PRO A 373 1.17 -8.13 4.40
CA PRO A 373 1.93 -9.06 5.22
C PRO A 373 3.40 -9.04 4.79
N ILE A 374 4.31 -8.96 5.76
CA ILE A 374 5.73 -8.95 5.46
C ILE A 374 6.19 -10.34 5.02
N ASP A 375 6.89 -10.41 3.89
CA ASP A 375 7.36 -11.65 3.25
C ASP A 375 8.19 -12.55 4.17
N ASP A 376 9.02 -11.96 5.02
CA ASP A 376 9.93 -12.68 5.89
C ASP A 376 9.45 -12.68 7.34
N MET A 377 9.47 -13.86 7.96
CA MET A 377 9.36 -13.94 9.42
C MET A 377 10.68 -13.59 10.12
N VAL A 378 10.60 -12.73 11.13
CA VAL A 378 11.75 -12.13 11.83
C VAL A 378 11.88 -12.59 13.29
N ASP A 379 13.10 -12.83 13.79
CA ASP A 379 13.33 -13.05 15.23
C ASP A 379 13.64 -11.71 15.89
N ALA A 380 12.70 -11.19 16.68
CA ALA A 380 12.79 -9.89 17.35
C ALA A 380 13.25 -9.99 18.82
N SER A 381 13.86 -11.11 19.22
CA SER A 381 14.28 -11.31 20.62
C SER A 381 15.36 -10.35 21.10
N HIS A 382 16.17 -9.77 20.20
CA HIS A 382 17.13 -8.71 20.53
C HIS A 382 16.44 -7.39 20.89
N LEU A 383 15.21 -7.16 20.43
CA LEU A 383 14.38 -6.02 20.80
C LEU A 383 13.63 -6.22 22.11
N GLY A 384 13.59 -7.46 22.64
CA GLY A 384 12.90 -7.81 23.88
C GLY A 384 11.63 -8.64 23.70
N TYR A 385 11.27 -9.03 22.47
CA TYR A 385 10.17 -9.94 22.20
C TYR A 385 10.49 -11.39 22.63
N PRO A 386 9.48 -12.26 22.81
CA PRO A 386 9.70 -13.67 23.09
C PRO A 386 10.59 -14.35 22.02
N PRO A 387 11.45 -15.30 22.40
CA PRO A 387 12.26 -16.04 21.43
C PRO A 387 11.37 -16.79 20.42
N GLY A 388 11.70 -16.65 19.14
CA GLY A 388 10.94 -17.24 18.04
C GLY A 388 10.80 -16.26 16.88
N LYS A 389 10.49 -16.79 15.70
CA LYS A 389 10.18 -15.95 14.55
C LYS A 389 8.75 -15.41 14.67
N MET A 390 8.58 -14.15 14.31
CA MET A 390 7.32 -13.41 14.26
C MET A 390 6.96 -13.11 12.80
N HIS A 391 5.67 -13.15 12.49
CA HIS A 391 5.11 -12.67 11.24
C HIS A 391 4.42 -11.33 11.49
N LEU A 392 4.64 -10.38 10.58
CA LEU A 392 4.21 -9.00 10.73
C LEU A 392 3.27 -8.62 9.57
N THR A 393 2.39 -7.66 9.83
CA THR A 393 1.51 -7.11 8.79
C THR A 393 1.36 -5.62 9.01
N ILE A 394 1.56 -4.82 7.97
CA ILE A 394 1.30 -3.38 8.00
C ILE A 394 -0.08 -3.10 7.41
N LEU A 395 -0.83 -2.23 8.06
CA LEU A 395 -2.07 -1.67 7.55
C LEU A 395 -1.87 -0.17 7.33
N ALA A 396 -2.56 0.43 6.36
CA ALA A 396 -2.60 1.88 6.18
C ALA A 396 -4.04 2.35 5.91
N THR A 397 -4.41 3.52 6.44
CA THR A 397 -5.71 4.13 6.20
C THR A 397 -5.71 5.02 4.96
N GLU A 398 -6.85 5.13 4.27
CA GLU A 398 -7.11 6.22 3.34
C GLU A 398 -8.13 7.20 3.95
N VAL A 399 -7.77 8.47 4.03
CA VAL A 399 -8.50 9.49 4.77
C VAL A 399 -9.06 10.50 3.80
N LEU A 400 -10.39 10.61 3.75
CA LEU A 400 -11.08 11.43 2.76
C LEU A 400 -11.01 12.92 3.10
N GLU A 401 -11.32 13.26 4.35
CA GLU A 401 -11.27 14.60 4.92
C GLU A 401 -11.09 14.52 6.43
N THR A 402 -10.40 15.48 7.04
CA THR A 402 -10.31 15.56 8.50
C THR A 402 -10.02 16.99 8.95
N THR A 403 -10.18 17.24 10.25
CA THR A 403 -9.87 18.55 10.85
C THR A 403 -8.52 18.57 11.56
N VAL A 404 -7.95 17.39 11.83
CA VAL A 404 -6.61 17.19 12.39
C VAL A 404 -6.09 15.83 11.93
N GLY A 405 -4.83 15.75 11.51
CA GLY A 405 -4.17 14.51 11.12
C GLY A 405 -4.17 14.24 9.63
N THR A 406 -3.51 13.14 9.25
CA THR A 406 -3.38 12.72 7.84
C THR A 406 -3.74 11.25 7.61
N GLY A 407 -3.72 10.42 8.66
CA GLY A 407 -4.06 9.00 8.55
C GLY A 407 -3.05 8.07 9.20
N MET A 408 -3.54 6.99 9.79
CA MET A 408 -2.75 6.01 10.51
C MET A 408 -2.20 4.92 9.58
N ALA A 409 -1.02 4.41 9.95
CA ALA A 409 -0.54 3.09 9.60
C ALA A 409 -0.42 2.24 10.88
N TYR A 410 -0.65 0.93 10.80
CA TYR A 410 -0.63 0.03 11.95
C TYR A 410 0.29 -1.16 11.69
N LEU A 411 1.33 -1.31 12.49
CA LEU A 411 2.16 -2.51 12.48
C LEU A 411 1.56 -3.55 13.44
N LEU A 412 1.21 -4.71 12.92
CA LEU A 412 0.59 -5.80 13.66
C LEU A 412 1.54 -7.01 13.77
N ASP A 413 1.52 -7.68 14.93
CA ASP A 413 1.98 -9.05 15.09
C ASP A 413 0.87 -10.00 14.65
N THR A 414 1.06 -10.68 13.52
CA THR A 414 0.13 -11.70 12.99
C THR A 414 0.63 -13.12 13.24
N THR A 415 1.57 -13.30 14.17
CA THR A 415 2.05 -14.61 14.64
C THR A 415 1.05 -15.36 15.51
N PRO A 416 0.36 -14.74 16.48
CA PRO A 416 -0.47 -15.49 17.41
C PRO A 416 -1.66 -16.12 16.72
N TYR A 417 -1.99 -17.35 17.11
CA TYR A 417 -3.17 -18.05 16.64
C TYR A 417 -3.73 -18.95 17.74
N GLU A 418 -4.99 -19.32 17.60
CA GLU A 418 -5.62 -20.40 18.35
C GLU A 418 -6.12 -21.49 17.40
N GLU A 419 -6.27 -22.71 17.91
CA GLU A 419 -6.94 -23.79 17.19
C GLU A 419 -8.32 -24.02 17.80
N VAL A 420 -9.36 -23.75 17.01
CA VAL A 420 -10.76 -23.98 17.40
C VAL A 420 -11.33 -25.07 16.51
N ASN A 421 -11.65 -26.22 17.11
CA ASN A 421 -12.17 -27.40 16.41
C ASN A 421 -11.27 -27.91 15.27
N GLY A 422 -9.96 -27.73 15.38
CA GLY A 422 -8.97 -28.15 14.37
C GLY A 422 -8.76 -27.14 13.24
N ASN A 423 -9.38 -25.96 13.32
CA ASN A 423 -9.14 -24.85 12.39
C ASN A 423 -8.28 -23.78 13.08
N VAL A 424 -7.32 -23.25 12.35
CA VAL A 424 -6.52 -22.11 12.78
C VAL A 424 -7.39 -20.86 12.80
N ARG A 425 -7.23 -20.05 13.85
CA ARG A 425 -7.73 -18.68 13.91
C ARG A 425 -6.59 -17.75 14.32
N PHE A 426 -6.18 -16.87 13.41
CA PHE A 426 -5.23 -15.80 13.70
C PHE A 426 -5.78 -14.86 14.76
N MET A 427 -4.89 -14.40 15.63
CA MET A 427 -5.15 -13.44 16.68
C MET A 427 -4.17 -12.27 16.53
N PRO A 428 -4.30 -11.44 15.47
CA PRO A 428 -3.42 -10.30 15.27
C PRO A 428 -3.41 -9.38 16.49
N GLN A 429 -2.26 -8.79 16.80
CA GLN A 429 -2.09 -7.87 17.92
C GLN A 429 -1.38 -6.61 17.44
N LEU A 430 -1.85 -5.44 17.87
CA LEU A 430 -1.17 -4.19 17.57
C LEU A 430 0.22 -4.17 18.24
N ILE A 431 1.26 -3.92 17.43
CA ILE A 431 2.59 -3.59 17.94
C ILE A 431 2.66 -2.08 18.20
N HIS A 432 2.42 -1.28 17.16
CA HIS A 432 2.44 0.18 17.26
C HIS A 432 1.73 0.79 16.05
N GLY A 433 1.14 1.98 16.23
CA GLY A 433 0.61 2.81 15.13
C GLY A 433 1.63 3.85 14.67
N TRP A 434 1.55 4.32 13.44
CA TRP A 434 2.34 5.44 12.95
C TRP A 434 1.42 6.41 12.24
N GLU A 435 1.67 7.69 12.39
CA GLU A 435 1.08 8.73 11.56
C GLU A 435 2.22 9.66 11.14
N ASN A 436 2.03 10.41 10.05
CA ASN A 436 2.99 11.43 9.65
C ASN A 436 3.42 12.28 10.87
N PRO A 437 4.73 12.45 11.14
CA PRO A 437 5.20 13.13 12.35
C PRO A 437 4.69 14.57 12.53
N PHE A 438 4.26 15.22 11.43
CA PHE A 438 3.73 16.58 11.44
C PHE A 438 2.19 16.62 11.48
N ALA A 439 1.51 15.48 11.39
CA ALA A 439 0.07 15.39 11.17
C ALA A 439 -0.80 16.17 12.17
N LEU A 440 -0.35 16.34 13.42
CA LEU A 440 -1.10 17.10 14.43
C LEU A 440 -1.24 18.59 14.10
N ASP A 441 -0.36 19.13 13.27
CA ASP A 441 -0.41 20.52 12.79
C ASP A 441 -1.09 20.64 11.41
N HIS A 442 -1.52 19.51 10.82
CA HIS A 442 -2.12 19.41 9.49
C HIS A 442 -3.49 18.74 9.51
N HIS A 443 -4.18 18.81 8.38
CA HIS A 443 -5.48 18.21 8.18
C HIS A 443 -5.75 17.98 6.69
N ILE A 444 -6.83 17.26 6.35
CA ILE A 444 -7.27 17.03 4.97
C ILE A 444 -8.51 17.90 4.71
N PRO A 445 -8.43 18.98 3.92
CA PRO A 445 -9.49 20.00 3.83
C PRO A 445 -10.81 19.54 3.21
N GLY A 446 -10.81 18.41 2.50
CA GLY A 446 -11.95 17.93 1.72
C GLY A 446 -12.23 18.82 0.49
N GLY A 447 -13.40 18.66 -0.12
CA GLY A 447 -13.80 19.47 -1.28
C GLY A 447 -12.92 19.21 -2.50
N GLU A 448 -12.29 20.27 -3.04
CA GLU A 448 -11.30 20.07 -4.10
C GLU A 448 -10.10 19.31 -3.55
N GLU A 449 -9.57 19.64 -2.36
CA GLU A 449 -8.37 19.05 -1.73
C GLU A 449 -8.64 17.79 -0.88
N TRP A 450 -9.65 16.99 -1.25
CA TRP A 450 -9.90 15.68 -0.61
C TRP A 450 -8.71 14.71 -0.82
N LEU A 451 -8.46 13.77 0.10
CA LEU A 451 -7.30 12.84 0.09
C LEU A 451 -5.90 13.46 0.25
N LEU A 452 -5.77 14.79 0.29
CA LEU A 452 -4.48 15.45 0.45
C LEU A 452 -3.74 14.92 1.69
N PHE A 453 -2.50 14.43 1.53
CA PHE A 453 -1.65 13.81 2.57
C PHE A 453 -2.07 12.41 3.06
N SER A 454 -3.17 11.86 2.55
CA SER A 454 -3.61 10.54 2.96
C SER A 454 -2.57 9.48 2.57
N PRO A 455 -2.27 8.51 3.45
CA PRO A 455 -1.60 7.27 3.07
C PRO A 455 -2.39 6.55 1.96
N HIS A 456 -1.69 5.74 1.17
CA HIS A 456 -2.34 4.96 0.12
C HIS A 456 -1.82 3.53 0.06
N ASN A 457 -0.62 3.28 -0.43
CA ASN A 457 -0.06 1.93 -0.62
C ASN A 457 1.31 1.83 0.07
N ALA A 458 1.77 0.63 0.40
CA ALA A 458 3.08 0.44 1.00
C ALA A 458 3.76 -0.81 0.44
N ASP A 459 5.08 -0.77 0.36
CA ASP A 459 5.90 -1.97 0.18
C ASP A 459 6.81 -2.15 1.40
N THR A 460 7.29 -3.37 1.62
CA THR A 460 8.13 -3.71 2.76
C THR A 460 9.36 -4.51 2.35
N GLN A 461 10.47 -4.32 3.08
CA GLN A 461 11.66 -5.12 2.88
C GLN A 461 12.33 -5.45 4.19
N ILE A 462 12.64 -6.74 4.39
CA ILE A 462 13.55 -7.21 5.43
C ILE A 462 14.94 -7.37 4.84
N PHE A 463 15.92 -6.75 5.48
CA PHE A 463 17.32 -6.75 5.09
C PHE A 463 18.11 -7.65 6.01
N GLN A 464 18.97 -8.49 5.46
CA GLN A 464 19.97 -9.19 6.27
C GLN A 464 21.15 -8.26 6.58
N THR A 465 21.46 -8.06 7.85
CA THR A 465 22.52 -7.17 8.30
C THR A 465 23.76 -7.91 8.81
N GLY A 466 24.84 -7.18 9.06
CA GLY A 466 26.06 -7.71 9.69
C GLY A 466 26.91 -8.64 8.80
N LEU A 467 26.58 -8.77 7.51
CA LEU A 467 27.36 -9.50 6.53
C LEU A 467 28.48 -8.64 5.90
N PRO A 468 29.59 -9.24 5.41
CA PRO A 468 30.66 -8.49 4.76
C PRO A 468 30.15 -7.70 3.54
N GLY A 469 30.26 -6.37 3.60
CA GLY A 469 29.87 -5.47 2.52
C GLY A 469 28.44 -4.90 2.62
N LEU A 470 27.67 -5.33 3.62
CA LEU A 470 26.35 -4.78 3.93
C LEU A 470 26.41 -3.95 5.23
N PRO A 471 25.61 -2.87 5.33
CA PRO A 471 25.53 -2.07 6.54
C PRO A 471 24.87 -2.90 7.66
N ASP A 472 25.16 -2.51 8.89
CA ASP A 472 24.42 -2.98 10.06
C ASP A 472 23.71 -1.78 10.69
N ASN A 473 22.48 -1.58 10.24
CA ASN A 473 21.57 -0.58 10.79
C ASN A 473 20.61 -1.20 11.81
N SER A 474 20.81 -2.47 12.14
CA SER A 474 19.88 -3.16 13.02
C SER A 474 19.96 -2.67 14.45
N HIS A 475 18.90 -2.89 15.22
CA HIS A 475 18.87 -2.62 16.66
C HIS A 475 19.61 -3.69 17.49
N GLY A 476 20.74 -4.19 16.98
CA GLY A 476 21.56 -5.23 17.60
C GLY A 476 21.19 -6.66 17.20
N GLY A 477 20.43 -6.80 16.12
CA GLY A 477 19.98 -8.07 15.54
C GLY A 477 20.88 -8.55 14.39
N ALA A 478 20.29 -9.37 13.51
CA ALA A 478 20.90 -9.82 12.26
C ALA A 478 20.04 -9.46 11.03
N TRP A 479 19.01 -8.65 11.26
CA TRP A 479 18.11 -8.13 10.24
C TRP A 479 17.72 -6.71 10.62
N ASP A 480 17.30 -5.95 9.61
CA ASP A 480 16.69 -4.62 9.68
C ASP A 480 15.45 -4.64 8.76
N GLY A 481 14.42 -3.85 9.02
CA GLY A 481 13.17 -3.89 8.27
C GLY A 481 12.63 -2.50 7.98
N ARG A 482 12.15 -2.28 6.75
CA ARG A 482 11.64 -0.97 6.30
C ARG A 482 10.26 -1.09 5.68
N ILE A 483 9.46 -0.06 5.89
CA ILE A 483 8.17 0.15 5.22
C ILE A 483 8.31 1.39 4.33
N TYR A 484 7.97 1.27 3.05
CA TYR A 484 7.97 2.33 2.05
C TYR A 484 6.54 2.75 1.77
N LEU A 485 6.03 3.72 2.53
CA LEU A 485 4.64 4.15 2.44
C LEU A 485 4.49 5.29 1.43
N SER A 486 3.64 5.09 0.42
CA SER A 486 3.16 6.17 -0.43
C SER A 486 2.06 6.96 0.26
N SER A 487 2.03 8.26 -0.04
CA SER A 487 0.96 9.14 0.41
C SER A 487 0.68 10.18 -0.68
N TYR A 488 -0.60 10.48 -0.88
CA TYR A 488 -1.02 11.52 -1.81
C TYR A 488 -0.48 12.86 -1.34
N HIS A 489 0.24 13.60 -2.17
CA HIS A 489 0.86 14.89 -1.82
C HIS A 489 1.94 14.91 -0.73
N ALA A 490 1.87 14.04 0.27
CA ALA A 490 2.91 13.88 1.28
C ALA A 490 4.13 13.10 0.75
N GLY A 491 4.02 12.43 -0.41
CA GLY A 491 5.13 11.75 -1.07
C GLY A 491 5.46 10.39 -0.47
N LEU A 492 6.74 10.00 -0.51
CA LEU A 492 7.24 8.77 0.10
C LEU A 492 7.64 9.02 1.55
N TRP A 493 7.21 8.14 2.46
CA TRP A 493 7.67 8.08 3.85
C TRP A 493 8.26 6.70 4.14
N VAL A 494 9.49 6.66 4.63
CA VAL A 494 10.18 5.40 4.97
C VAL A 494 10.23 5.24 6.48
N MET A 495 9.69 4.13 6.99
CA MET A 495 9.65 3.80 8.42
C MET A 495 10.54 2.61 8.75
N ASP A 496 11.14 2.65 9.94
CA ASP A 496 11.95 1.59 10.53
C ASP A 496 11.08 0.65 11.38
N ILE A 497 11.00 -0.62 10.98
CA ILE A 497 10.18 -1.64 11.64
C ILE A 497 10.72 -1.94 13.04
N GLU A 498 12.05 -2.04 13.20
CA GLU A 498 12.65 -2.36 14.51
C GLU A 498 12.39 -1.27 15.55
N THR A 499 12.34 -0.02 15.13
CA THR A 499 11.99 1.12 15.99
C THR A 499 10.54 1.04 16.42
N LEU A 500 9.60 0.79 15.50
CA LEU A 500 8.19 0.60 15.85
C LEU A 500 8.01 -0.56 16.83
N MET A 501 8.70 -1.69 16.59
CA MET A 501 8.68 -2.85 17.50
C MET A 501 9.27 -2.53 18.87
N ALA A 502 10.46 -1.93 18.93
CA ALA A 502 11.10 -1.59 20.19
C ALA A 502 10.25 -0.61 21.01
N LYS A 503 9.64 0.38 20.35
CA LYS A 503 8.78 1.37 20.98
C LYS A 503 7.40 0.83 21.35
N GLY A 504 6.89 -0.17 20.64
CA GLY A 504 5.67 -0.90 21.02
C GLY A 504 5.75 -1.63 22.36
N LEU A 505 6.96 -1.89 22.88
CA LEU A 505 7.17 -2.47 24.21
C LEU A 505 7.27 -1.42 25.33
N GLU A 506 7.33 -0.13 24.98
CA GLU A 506 7.48 0.98 25.93
C GLU A 506 6.16 1.73 26.12
N ASP A 507 5.86 2.16 27.35
CA ASP A 507 4.74 3.09 27.63
C ASP A 507 5.17 4.53 27.32
N GLY A 508 5.40 4.81 26.03
CA GLY A 508 5.92 6.09 25.51
C GLY A 508 4.85 7.02 24.92
N ASN A 509 5.27 8.24 24.56
CA ASN A 509 4.47 9.16 23.77
C ASN A 509 4.49 8.71 22.30
N LYS A 510 3.33 8.32 21.75
CA LYS A 510 3.20 7.83 20.36
C LYS A 510 3.74 8.83 19.32
N SER A 511 3.52 10.13 19.52
CA SER A 511 4.01 11.16 18.59
C SER A 511 5.53 11.24 18.52
N ASP A 512 6.23 10.98 19.63
CA ASP A 512 7.70 10.92 19.63
C ASP A 512 8.19 9.70 18.83
N VAL A 513 7.41 8.60 18.86
CA VAL A 513 7.70 7.38 18.10
C VAL A 513 7.56 7.63 16.61
N HIS A 514 6.54 8.36 16.16
CA HIS A 514 6.34 8.69 14.74
C HIS A 514 7.58 9.34 14.12
N MET A 515 8.16 10.31 14.82
CA MET A 515 9.40 10.96 14.39
C MET A 515 10.59 9.99 14.46
N SER A 516 10.74 9.24 15.55
CA SER A 516 11.89 8.33 15.72
C SER A 516 11.92 7.16 14.74
N ALA A 517 10.75 6.67 14.33
CA ALA A 517 10.62 5.57 13.39
C ALA A 517 10.75 6.04 11.93
N THR A 518 10.57 7.32 11.64
CA THR A 518 10.74 7.85 10.28
C THR A 518 12.22 7.94 9.91
N VAL A 519 12.65 7.10 8.97
CA VAL A 519 14.03 7.08 8.42
C VAL A 519 14.26 8.25 7.46
N GLY A 520 13.24 8.60 6.69
CA GLY A 520 13.30 9.71 5.74
C GLY A 520 11.99 9.90 4.99
N TYR A 521 11.89 11.02 4.28
CA TYR A 521 10.78 11.31 3.39
C TYR A 521 11.26 11.95 2.09
N HIS A 522 10.47 11.81 1.03
CA HIS A 522 10.72 12.45 -0.25
C HIS A 522 9.43 12.92 -0.92
N LEU A 523 9.24 14.24 -1.01
CA LEU A 523 8.21 14.82 -1.86
C LEU A 523 8.75 14.85 -3.29
N SER A 524 8.24 13.91 -4.09
CA SER A 524 8.65 13.75 -5.47
C SER A 524 8.34 15.00 -6.28
N HIS A 525 9.26 15.39 -7.16
CA HIS A 525 9.10 16.57 -8.00
C HIS A 525 9.73 16.32 -9.38
N GLY A 526 9.04 16.70 -10.44
CA GLY A 526 9.52 16.47 -11.81
C GLY A 526 8.80 17.33 -12.83
N ALA A 527 7.47 17.23 -12.84
CA ALA A 527 6.58 18.04 -13.67
C ALA A 527 5.44 18.61 -12.83
N ASP A 528 4.88 19.73 -13.27
CA ASP A 528 3.66 20.29 -12.68
C ASP A 528 2.51 19.29 -12.85
N GLY A 529 1.57 19.30 -11.91
CA GLY A 529 0.41 18.43 -11.93
C GLY A 529 -0.57 18.85 -13.03
N GLU A 530 -0.93 17.91 -13.90
CA GLU A 530 -1.91 18.12 -14.95
C GLU A 530 -3.25 17.48 -14.54
N PRO A 531 -4.36 18.24 -14.52
CA PRO A 531 -5.67 17.67 -14.26
C PRO A 531 -6.01 16.61 -15.30
N LEU A 532 -6.49 15.46 -14.83
CA LEU A 532 -7.02 14.43 -15.71
C LEU A 532 -8.35 14.87 -16.30
N ASP A 533 -8.68 14.40 -17.51
CA ASP A 533 -10.03 14.55 -18.09
C ASP A 533 -11.00 13.60 -17.39
N SER A 534 -11.25 13.90 -16.12
CA SER A 534 -12.22 13.22 -15.26
C SER A 534 -13.34 14.20 -14.97
N ALA A 535 -14.58 13.74 -15.10
CA ALA A 535 -15.74 14.55 -14.71
C ALA A 535 -15.87 14.67 -13.18
N TYR A 536 -15.05 13.94 -12.41
CA TYR A 536 -15.34 13.55 -11.02
C TYR A 536 -14.19 13.79 -10.04
N TYR A 537 -12.95 13.64 -10.49
CA TYR A 537 -11.76 13.90 -9.68
C TYR A 537 -10.96 15.06 -10.26
N ASP A 538 -10.52 15.98 -9.41
CA ASP A 538 -9.45 16.91 -9.73
C ASP A 538 -8.15 16.40 -9.11
N PHE A 539 -7.53 15.42 -9.77
CA PHE A 539 -6.25 14.89 -9.33
C PHE A 539 -5.07 15.82 -9.60
N GLY A 540 -5.27 17.06 -10.08
CA GLY A 540 -4.21 17.91 -10.62
C GLY A 540 -3.05 18.30 -9.68
N TRP A 541 -2.96 17.76 -8.46
CA TRP A 541 -1.85 18.02 -7.53
C TRP A 541 -0.63 17.17 -7.84
N THR A 542 0.53 17.64 -7.40
CA THR A 542 1.81 16.97 -7.56
C THR A 542 2.67 17.19 -6.32
N PRO A 543 3.41 16.17 -5.84
CA PRO A 543 3.23 14.78 -6.23
C PRO A 543 1.86 14.28 -5.77
N PHE A 544 1.33 13.24 -6.40
CA PHE A 544 0.14 12.52 -5.93
C PHE A 544 0.47 11.05 -6.12
N ILE A 545 1.25 10.52 -5.17
CA ILE A 545 1.88 9.20 -5.27
C ILE A 545 0.84 8.15 -4.91
N TRP A 546 0.53 7.30 -5.88
CA TRP A 546 -0.39 6.18 -5.73
C TRP A 546 0.33 5.02 -5.05
N ALA A 547 1.38 4.49 -5.69
CA ALA A 547 2.10 3.32 -5.19
C ALA A 547 3.59 3.59 -5.03
N ALA A 548 4.18 2.94 -4.03
CA ALA A 548 5.61 2.89 -3.79
C ALA A 548 6.04 1.42 -3.78
N GLU A 549 6.98 1.05 -4.63
CA GLU A 549 7.49 -0.31 -4.70
C GLU A 549 9.01 -0.31 -4.56
N TYR A 550 9.50 -1.11 -3.62
CA TYR A 550 10.90 -1.35 -3.40
C TYR A 550 11.39 -2.48 -4.31
N HIS A 551 12.45 -2.20 -5.07
CA HIS A 551 13.13 -3.24 -5.83
C HIS A 551 14.64 -3.01 -5.81
N LYS A 552 15.38 -3.93 -5.20
CA LYS A 552 16.85 -4.00 -5.20
C LYS A 552 17.50 -2.63 -4.97
N GLY A 553 17.24 -2.05 -3.80
CA GLY A 553 17.89 -0.83 -3.33
C GLY A 553 17.37 0.48 -3.94
N TYR A 554 16.25 0.44 -4.66
CA TYR A 554 15.56 1.60 -5.22
C TYR A 554 14.08 1.52 -4.86
N THR A 555 13.45 2.69 -4.71
CA THR A 555 11.99 2.80 -4.57
C THR A 555 11.42 3.49 -5.80
N TYR A 556 10.44 2.85 -6.40
CA TYR A 556 9.75 3.28 -7.60
C TYR A 556 8.39 3.84 -7.20
N LEU A 557 8.14 5.10 -7.53
CA LEU A 557 6.96 5.84 -7.10
C LEU A 557 6.11 6.17 -8.31
N SER A 558 4.92 5.62 -8.37
CA SER A 558 3.94 5.90 -9.41
C SER A 558 3.10 7.11 -9.00
N CYS A 559 3.19 8.19 -9.77
CA CYS A 559 2.45 9.42 -9.53
C CYS A 559 1.36 9.61 -10.57
N ILE A 560 0.11 9.75 -10.10
CA ILE A 560 -1.06 9.81 -10.97
C ILE A 560 -0.98 10.98 -11.96
N THR A 561 -0.46 12.14 -11.56
CA THR A 561 -0.47 13.33 -12.43
C THR A 561 0.73 13.50 -13.33
N THR A 562 1.84 12.83 -13.04
CA THR A 562 3.12 13.20 -13.66
C THR A 562 3.88 12.04 -14.28
N GLY A 563 4.07 10.92 -13.57
CA GLY A 563 4.85 9.81 -14.10
C GLY A 563 5.53 8.97 -13.02
N LEU A 564 6.63 8.33 -13.42
CA LEU A 564 7.45 7.47 -12.58
C LEU A 564 8.61 8.26 -11.97
N TYR A 565 8.67 8.31 -10.64
CA TYR A 565 9.87 8.75 -9.92
C TYR A 565 10.65 7.53 -9.41
N ILE A 566 11.97 7.63 -9.43
CA ILE A 566 12.86 6.64 -8.82
C ILE A 566 13.74 7.35 -7.82
N VAL A 567 13.76 6.84 -6.60
CA VAL A 567 14.60 7.33 -5.51
C VAL A 567 15.41 6.21 -4.91
N GLN A 568 16.48 6.58 -4.20
CA GLN A 568 17.31 5.65 -3.46
C GLN A 568 17.60 6.21 -2.07
N LEU A 569 17.21 5.46 -1.04
CA LEU A 569 17.65 5.70 0.33
C LEU A 569 19.11 5.25 0.48
N ASP A 570 19.94 6.06 1.13
CA ASP A 570 21.39 5.83 1.26
C ASP A 570 21.74 4.47 1.90
N ILE A 571 20.98 4.06 2.91
CA ILE A 571 21.13 2.78 3.59
C ILE A 571 20.58 1.58 2.79
N ASP A 572 19.86 1.85 1.69
CA ASP A 572 19.40 0.83 0.74
C ASP A 572 20.42 0.60 -0.37
N GLN A 573 21.27 1.59 -0.66
CA GLN A 573 22.26 1.54 -1.73
C GLN A 573 23.09 0.24 -1.76
N PRO A 574 23.58 -0.31 -0.62
CA PRO A 574 24.37 -1.54 -0.63
C PRO A 574 23.61 -2.79 -1.11
N TYR A 575 22.28 -2.75 -1.07
CA TYR A 575 21.40 -3.83 -1.52
C TYR A 575 21.02 -3.71 -2.99
N GLY A 576 21.36 -2.58 -3.63
CA GLY A 576 20.98 -2.30 -5.00
C GLY A 576 22.05 -2.51 -6.04
N ILE A 577 21.61 -2.41 -7.29
CA ILE A 577 22.50 -2.40 -8.46
C ILE A 577 23.28 -1.08 -8.43
N PRO A 578 24.62 -1.08 -8.41
CA PRO A 578 25.39 0.15 -8.44
C PRO A 578 25.13 0.93 -9.73
N LEU A 579 24.85 2.22 -9.62
CA LEU A 579 24.86 3.12 -10.78
C LEU A 579 26.31 3.30 -11.25
N ASP A 580 26.57 3.11 -12.55
CA ASP A 580 27.86 3.47 -13.15
C ASP A 580 28.04 5.00 -13.04
N GLN A 581 28.92 5.44 -12.13
CA GLN A 581 29.24 6.87 -11.91
C GLN A 581 30.02 7.51 -13.07
#